data_AF-A0A519BZ88-F1
#
_entry.id   AF-A0A519BZ88-F1
#
_cell.length_a   1.000
_cell.length_b   1.000
_cell.length_c   1.000
_cell.angle_alpha   90.00
_cell.angle_beta   90.00
_cell.angle_gamma   90.00
#
_symmetry.space_group_name_H-M   'P 1'
#
loop_
_entity.id
_entity.type
_entity.pdbx_description
1 polymer ?
#
loop_
_entity_poly.entity_id
_entity_poly.type
_entity_poly.pdbx_seq_one_letter_code
_entity_poly.pdbx_strand_id
1 'polypeptide(L)' 'MCGSKKNMVIHHIIPHAMIGSSRRENLELLCRDCNRRKGVD' A
#
# COMPACT_ATOMS: atom_id res chain seq x y z
N MET A 1 -6.81 -7.68 -3.38
CA MET A 1 -6.52 -6.64 -4.39
C MET A 1 -7.63 -6.64 -5.44
N CYS A 2 -8.23 -5.50 -5.79
CA CYS A 2 -9.45 -5.46 -6.63
C CYS A 2 -9.21 -5.29 -8.15
N GLY A 3 -7.96 -5.15 -8.60
CA GLY A 3 -7.62 -4.99 -10.01
C GLY A 3 -7.85 -3.61 -10.63
N SER A 4 -8.35 -2.63 -9.86
CA SER A 4 -8.54 -1.25 -10.34
C SER A 4 -7.22 -0.54 -10.61
N LYS A 5 -7.12 0.11 -11.77
CA LYS A 5 -5.99 0.98 -12.16
C LYS A 5 -6.27 2.48 -11.91
N LYS A 6 -7.41 2.81 -11.28
CA LYS A 6 -7.79 4.20 -10.97
C LYS A 6 -7.33 4.59 -9.57
N ASN A 7 -6.96 5.86 -9.38
CA ASN A 7 -6.58 6.43 -8.08
C ASN A 7 -5.53 5.58 -7.33
N MET A 8 -4.47 5.18 -8.05
CA MET A 8 -3.41 4.36 -7.49
C MET A 8 -2.57 5.16 -6.49
N VAL A 9 -2.15 4.49 -5.43
CA VAL A 9 -1.31 5.01 -4.36
C VAL A 9 -0.24 4.00 -4.01
N ILE A 10 0.89 4.49 -3.51
CA ILE A 10 1.97 3.64 -2.99
C ILE A 10 1.62 3.26 -1.55
N HIS A 11 1.57 1.97 -1.29
CA HIS A 11 1.35 1.40 0.03
C HIS A 11 2.65 0.75 0.54
N HIS A 12 2.95 0.95 1.82
CA HIS A 12 4.05 0.25 2.47
C HIS A 12 3.56 -1.06 3.05
N ILE A 13 4.15 -2.19 2.61
CA ILE A 13 3.76 -3.53 3.08
C ILE A 13 3.99 -3.64 4.59
N ILE A 14 5.20 -3.28 5.05
CA ILE A 14 5.50 -3.02 6.45
C ILE A 14 5.37 -1.51 6.67
N PRO A 15 4.52 -1.03 7.61
CA PRO A 15 4.35 0.39 7.86
C PRO A 15 5.67 1.08 8.20
N HIS A 16 5.88 2.30 7.69
CA HIS A 16 7.08 3.08 8.01
C HIS A 16 7.23 3.33 9.52
N ALA A 17 6.10 3.52 10.24
CA ALA A 17 6.08 3.64 11.70
C ALA A 17 6.62 2.39 12.43
N MET A 18 6.61 1.23 11.77
CA MET A 18 7.16 -0.04 12.26
C MET A 18 8.53 -0.34 11.66
N ILE A 19 9.32 0.68 11.30
CA ILE A 19 10.64 0.54 10.68
C ILE A 19 10.53 -0.09 9.26
N GLY A 20 9.38 0.04 8.63
CA GLY A 20 9.18 -0.35 7.25
C GLY A 20 10.05 0.47 6.29
N SER A 21 10.80 -0.24 5.44
CA SER A 21 11.68 0.36 4.44
C SER A 21 10.90 1.08 3.33
N SER A 22 11.42 2.19 2.79
CA SER A 22 10.87 2.81 1.57
C SER A 22 11.50 2.29 0.28
N ARG A 23 12.15 1.12 0.33
CA ARG A 23 12.68 0.42 -0.84
C ARG A 23 11.57 -0.26 -1.62
N ARG A 24 11.77 -0.44 -2.93
CA ARG A 24 10.79 -1.05 -3.85
C ARG A 24 10.26 -2.40 -3.36
N GLU A 25 11.08 -3.18 -2.68
CA GLU A 25 10.71 -4.47 -2.10
C GLU A 25 9.63 -4.39 -1.00
N ASN A 26 9.50 -3.25 -0.32
CA ASN A 26 8.49 -3.02 0.72
C ASN A 26 7.35 -2.08 0.26
N LEU A 27 7.30 -1.76 -1.04
CA LEU A 27 6.29 -0.89 -1.61
C LEU A 27 5.42 -1.67 -2.60
N GLU A 28 4.11 -1.45 -2.53
CA GLU A 28 3.16 -2.00 -3.50
C GLU A 28 2.24 -0.91 -4.04
N LEU A 29 1.68 -1.14 -5.23
CA LEU A 29 0.75 -0.23 -5.89
C LEU A 29 -0.68 -0.71 -5.68
N LEU A 30 -1.48 0.07 -4.96
CA LEU A 30 -2.88 -0.24 -4.68
C LEU A 30 -3.78 0.90 -5.14
N CYS A 31 -5.02 0.61 -5.53
CA CYS A 31 -6.02 1.66 -5.63
C CYS A 31 -6.31 2.23 -4.23
N ARG A 32 -6.78 3.48 -4.17
CA ARG A 32 -7.12 4.17 -2.91
C ARG A 32 -8.02 3.33 -2.00
N ASP A 33 -9.02 2.66 -2.56
CA ASP A 33 -9.97 1.85 -1.79
C ASP A 33 -9.32 0.60 -1.20
N CYS A 34 -8.46 -0.08 -1.96
CA CYS A 34 -7.69 -1.22 -1.46
C CYS A 34 -6.69 -0.79 -0.40
N ASN A 35 -5.97 0.31 -0.62
CA ASN A 35 -5.04 0.87 0.35
C ASN A 35 -5.77 1.21 1.66
N ARG A 36 -6.94 1.87 1.56
CA ARG A 36 -7.74 2.22 2.74
C ARG A 36 -8.18 0.98 3.50
N ARG A 37 -8.68 -0.07 2.84
CA ARG A 37 -9.11 -1.31 3.51
C ARG A 37 -7.95 -2.05 4.16
N LYS A 38 -6.80 -2.11 3.49
CA LYS A 38 -5.60 -2.81 3.99
C LYS A 38 -4.97 -2.14 5.20
N GLY A 39 -5.05 -0.81 5.31
CA GLY A 39 -4.53 -0.08 6.48
C GLY A 39 -5.42 -0.13 7.73
N VAL A 40 -6.57 -0.81 7.70
CA VAL A 40 -7.43 -1.02 8.88
C VAL A 40 -7.32 -2.46 9.43
N ASP A 41 -6.53 -3.31 8.76
CA ASP A 41 -6.18 -4.67 9.20
C ASP A 41 -4.83 -4.63 9.94
#